data_AF-A0A938N6M0-F1
#
_entry.id   AF-A0A938N6M0-F1
#
_cell.length_a   1.000
_cell.length_b   1.000
_cell.length_c   1.000
_cell.angle_alpha   90.00
_cell.angle_beta   90.00
_cell.angle_gamma   90.00
#
_symmetry.space_group_name_H-M   'P 1'
#
loop_
_entity.id
_entity.type
_entity.pdbx_description
1 polymer ?
#
loop_
_entity_poly.entity_id
_entity_poly.type
_entity_poly.pdbx_seq_one_letter_code
_entity_poly.pdbx_strand_id
1 'polypeptide(L)'
;MIALPAGFDDRRAWRSLAIATLVALLLALPLYWWFAVRWKPPPSIFDAPVDDVLGYLALDDFNKLPLDERLKFMMDFASRFRGMDSGESAAMAGFMAGVTGPAREQMTKNARLLAKDVLADGSKRYLALPASERAKFLDQWLVEWERRMRLITRGDEGKESDADRLKKIKTDVKQGEERRAEGMGEDGDGMPDLEGEGAVAFMDFWQQEVETTASPAEQGQIGRFLEDMRKHLSGVF
;
A
#
# COMPACT_ATOMS: atom_id res chain seq x y z
N MET A 1 -21.89 -20.68 -73.78
CA MET A 1 -21.58 -19.39 -73.13
C MET A 1 -21.74 -19.57 -71.64
N ILE A 2 -20.65 -19.59 -70.90
CA ILE A 2 -20.67 -19.59 -69.43
C ILE A 2 -20.28 -18.19 -69.01
N ALA A 3 -21.21 -17.45 -68.40
CA ALA A 3 -20.93 -16.13 -67.85
C ALA A 3 -20.20 -16.31 -66.51
N LEU A 4 -18.96 -15.81 -66.43
CA LEU A 4 -18.24 -15.71 -65.16
C LEU A 4 -18.82 -14.55 -64.33
N PRO A 5 -19.05 -14.74 -63.02
CA PRO A 5 -19.60 -13.69 -62.18
C PRO A 5 -18.60 -12.54 -62.00
N ALA A 6 -19.15 -11.33 -62.05
CA ALA A 6 -18.42 -10.07 -61.95
C ALA A 6 -17.55 -10.02 -60.68
N GLY A 7 -16.25 -9.75 -60.89
CA GLY A 7 -15.28 -9.57 -59.82
C GLY A 7 -15.68 -8.41 -58.92
N PHE A 8 -16.02 -8.74 -57.67
CA PHE A 8 -15.95 -7.76 -56.59
C PHE A 8 -14.51 -7.26 -56.52
N ASP A 9 -14.39 -5.94 -56.53
CA ASP A 9 -13.19 -5.13 -56.68
C ASP A 9 -12.05 -5.55 -55.71
N ASP A 10 -11.22 -6.51 -56.14
CA ASP A 10 -10.14 -7.14 -55.37
C ASP A 10 -9.27 -6.07 -54.68
N ARG A 11 -8.99 -4.98 -55.40
CA ARG A 11 -8.18 -3.86 -54.91
C ARG A 11 -8.75 -3.17 -53.68
N ARG A 12 -10.08 -3.11 -53.52
CA ARG A 12 -10.72 -2.50 -52.35
C ARG A 12 -10.63 -3.42 -51.15
N ALA A 13 -10.81 -4.74 -51.34
CA ALA A 13 -10.62 -5.74 -50.29
C ALA A 13 -9.15 -5.78 -49.81
N TRP A 14 -8.19 -5.77 -50.74
CA TRP A 14 -6.76 -5.71 -50.43
C TRP A 14 -6.34 -4.42 -49.71
N ARG A 15 -6.92 -3.27 -50.09
CA ARG A 15 -6.70 -2.00 -49.38
C ARG A 15 -7.27 -2.02 -47.97
N SER A 16 -8.49 -2.53 -47.79
CA SER A 16 -9.09 -2.65 -46.46
C SER A 16 -8.30 -3.61 -45.56
N LEU A 17 -7.80 -4.72 -46.11
CA LEU A 17 -6.93 -5.65 -45.39
C LEU A 17 -5.61 -4.97 -44.99
N ALA A 18 -4.95 -4.29 -45.94
CA ALA A 18 -3.70 -3.58 -45.68
C ALA A 18 -3.87 -2.49 -44.61
N ILE A 19 -4.95 -1.72 -44.67
CA ILE A 19 -5.27 -0.70 -43.65
C ILE A 19 -5.53 -1.37 -42.29
N ALA A 20 -6.31 -2.45 -42.25
CA ALA A 20 -6.59 -3.17 -41.00
C ALA A 20 -5.31 -3.74 -40.37
N THR A 21 -4.41 -4.33 -41.17
CA THR A 21 -3.12 -4.83 -40.70
C THR A 21 -2.24 -3.70 -40.18
N LEU A 22 -2.20 -2.56 -40.88
CA LEU A 22 -1.38 -1.42 -40.49
C LEU A 22 -1.88 -0.77 -39.19
N VAL A 23 -3.21 -0.68 -39.02
CA VAL A 23 -3.84 -0.26 -37.76
C VAL A 23 -3.55 -1.26 -36.63
N ALA A 24 -3.66 -2.57 -36.90
CA ALA A 24 -3.34 -3.59 -35.90
C ALA A 24 -1.89 -3.51 -35.45
N LEU A 25 -0.94 -3.30 -36.37
CA LEU A 25 0.48 -3.10 -36.05
C LEU A 25 0.72 -1.81 -35.26
N LEU A 26 0.06 -0.71 -35.64
CA LEU A 26 0.16 0.57 -34.94
C LEU A 26 -0.37 0.51 -33.51
N LEU A 27 -1.31 -0.38 -33.20
CA LEU A 27 -1.79 -0.60 -31.84
C LEU A 27 -0.92 -1.63 -31.10
N ALA A 28 -0.56 -2.73 -31.76
CA ALA A 28 0.20 -3.82 -31.15
C ALA A 28 1.63 -3.42 -30.78
N LEU A 29 2.30 -2.56 -31.56
CA LEU A 29 3.68 -2.15 -31.28
C LEU A 29 3.81 -1.30 -30.00
N PRO A 30 2.99 -0.25 -29.77
CA PRO A 30 2.99 0.49 -28.51
C PRO A 30 2.55 -0.37 -27.32
N LEU A 31 1.55 -1.23 -27.50
CA LEU A 31 1.11 -2.18 -26.46
C LEU A 31 2.25 -3.13 -26.08
N TYR A 32 2.88 -3.75 -27.08
CA TYR A 32 4.04 -4.63 -26.86
C TYR A 32 5.19 -3.88 -26.19
N TRP A 33 5.55 -2.68 -26.67
CA TRP A 33 6.60 -1.89 -26.05
C TRP A 33 6.29 -1.54 -24.59
N TRP A 34 5.04 -1.18 -24.29
CA TRP A 34 4.59 -0.89 -22.92
C TRP A 34 4.73 -2.10 -22.01
N PHE A 35 4.23 -3.27 -22.42
CA PHE A 35 4.23 -4.49 -21.60
C PHE A 35 5.58 -5.21 -21.57
N ALA A 36 6.39 -5.12 -22.61
CA ALA A 36 7.67 -5.84 -22.70
C ALA A 36 8.85 -5.01 -22.18
N VAL A 37 8.79 -3.67 -22.26
CA VAL A 37 9.93 -2.79 -21.94
C VAL A 37 9.67 -1.91 -20.71
N ARG A 38 8.42 -1.48 -20.48
CA ARG A 38 8.14 -0.37 -19.53
C ARG A 38 7.40 -0.75 -18.25
N TRP A 39 6.71 -1.88 -18.24
CA TRP A 39 6.00 -2.40 -17.07
C TRP A 39 6.38 -3.84 -16.82
N LYS A 40 6.90 -4.14 -15.64
CA LYS A 40 7.03 -5.51 -15.17
C LYS A 40 5.77 -5.89 -14.38
N PRO A 41 5.09 -7.00 -14.69
CA PRO A 41 4.01 -7.47 -13.84
C PRO A 41 4.56 -7.87 -12.46
N PRO A 42 3.76 -7.72 -11.38
CA PRO A 42 4.18 -8.19 -10.07
C PRO A 42 4.45 -9.71 -10.11
N PRO A 43 5.58 -10.19 -9.56
CA PRO A 43 5.84 -11.62 -9.48
C PRO A 43 4.82 -12.31 -8.57
N SER A 44 4.57 -13.60 -8.80
CA SER A 44 3.79 -14.41 -7.86
C SER A 44 4.52 -14.43 -6.52
N ILE A 45 3.87 -13.94 -5.47
CA ILE A 45 4.46 -13.88 -4.15
C ILE A 45 4.82 -15.27 -3.62
N PHE A 46 4.09 -16.32 -3.99
CA PHE A 46 4.32 -17.67 -3.43
C PHE A 46 5.19 -18.54 -4.34
N ASP A 47 5.12 -18.32 -5.65
CA ASP A 47 5.77 -19.20 -6.63
C ASP A 47 7.12 -18.65 -7.12
N ALA A 48 7.36 -17.34 -7.02
CA ALA A 48 8.60 -16.73 -7.49
C ALA A 48 9.74 -16.88 -6.46
N PRO A 49 11.01 -16.82 -6.91
CA PRO A 49 12.17 -16.58 -6.04
C PRO A 49 12.01 -15.33 -5.16
N VAL A 50 12.57 -15.32 -3.95
CA VAL A 50 12.40 -14.19 -3.01
C VAL A 50 13.14 -12.94 -3.45
N ASP A 51 14.28 -13.11 -4.11
CA ASP A 51 15.03 -12.02 -4.75
C ASP A 51 14.22 -11.33 -5.85
N ASP A 52 13.42 -12.06 -6.63
CA ASP A 52 12.50 -11.46 -7.61
C ASP A 52 11.40 -10.62 -6.94
N VAL A 53 10.86 -11.10 -5.81
CA VAL A 53 9.80 -10.40 -5.05
C VAL A 53 10.34 -9.13 -4.39
N LEU A 54 11.50 -9.21 -3.73
CA LEU A 54 12.18 -8.04 -3.16
C LEU A 54 12.68 -7.08 -4.24
N GLY A 55 13.19 -7.63 -5.34
CA GLY A 55 13.59 -6.87 -6.51
C GLY A 55 12.43 -6.04 -7.04
N TYR A 56 11.23 -6.62 -7.12
CA TYR A 56 10.01 -5.90 -7.51
C TYR A 56 9.62 -4.79 -6.53
N LEU A 57 9.72 -5.02 -5.21
CA LEU A 57 9.53 -3.98 -4.20
C LEU A 57 10.52 -2.82 -4.32
N ALA A 58 11.71 -3.07 -4.88
CA ALA A 58 12.70 -2.06 -5.17
C ALA A 58 12.51 -1.36 -6.54
N LEU A 59 11.53 -1.76 -7.36
CA LEU A 59 11.25 -1.09 -8.64
C LEU A 59 10.28 0.08 -8.46
N ASP A 60 10.37 1.08 -9.34
CA ASP A 60 9.37 2.14 -9.45
C ASP A 60 8.01 1.60 -9.96
N ASP A 61 8.01 0.44 -10.63
CA ASP A 61 6.80 -0.23 -11.12
C ASP A 61 5.85 -0.64 -10.00
N PHE A 62 6.38 -0.94 -8.81
CA PHE A 62 5.56 -1.17 -7.62
C PHE A 62 4.62 0.01 -7.36
N ASN A 63 5.12 1.25 -7.45
CA ASN A 63 4.32 2.46 -7.21
C ASN A 63 3.29 2.76 -8.31
N LYS A 64 3.35 2.07 -9.45
CA LYS A 64 2.35 2.21 -10.53
C LYS A 64 1.12 1.34 -10.31
N LEU A 65 1.20 0.36 -9.39
CA LEU A 65 0.06 -0.46 -9.02
C LEU A 65 -0.99 0.38 -8.27
N PRO A 66 -2.30 0.10 -8.46
CA PRO A 66 -3.36 0.62 -7.61
C PRO A 66 -3.05 0.43 -6.12
N LEU A 67 -3.53 1.34 -5.28
CA LEU A 67 -3.27 1.30 -3.83
C LEU A 67 -3.62 -0.07 -3.21
N ASP A 68 -4.80 -0.60 -3.54
CA ASP A 68 -5.25 -1.89 -3.03
C ASP A 68 -4.36 -3.06 -3.49
N GLU A 69 -3.82 -3.00 -4.71
CA GLU A 69 -2.90 -4.01 -5.23
C GLU A 69 -1.53 -3.95 -4.52
N ARG A 70 -1.03 -2.74 -4.23
CA ARG A 70 0.20 -2.58 -3.43
C ARG A 70 0.04 -3.10 -2.01
N LEU A 71 -1.09 -2.80 -1.38
CA LEU A 71 -1.42 -3.34 -0.06
C LEU A 71 -1.53 -4.85 -0.08
N LYS A 72 -2.23 -5.41 -1.07
CA LYS A 72 -2.34 -6.86 -1.26
C LYS A 72 -0.97 -7.51 -1.44
N PHE A 73 -0.11 -6.92 -2.26
CA PHE A 73 1.24 -7.42 -2.49
C PHE A 73 2.05 -7.49 -1.17
N MET A 74 2.00 -6.43 -0.35
CA MET A 74 2.69 -6.40 0.95
C MET A 74 2.11 -7.42 1.95
N MET A 75 0.79 -7.61 1.96
CA MET A 75 0.13 -8.60 2.82
C MET A 75 0.47 -10.04 2.41
N ASP A 76 0.40 -10.34 1.12
CA ASP A 76 0.78 -11.64 0.59
C ASP A 76 2.26 -11.91 0.89
N PHE A 77 3.12 -10.88 0.75
CA PHE A 77 4.54 -10.97 1.07
C PHE A 77 4.74 -11.34 2.54
N ALA A 78 4.14 -10.61 3.48
CA ALA A 78 4.21 -10.91 4.90
C ALA A 78 3.68 -12.32 5.23
N SER A 79 2.61 -12.74 4.57
CA SER A 79 2.04 -14.08 4.74
C SER A 79 2.99 -15.21 4.33
N ARG A 80 3.83 -14.99 3.31
CA ARG A 80 4.83 -15.98 2.88
C ARG A 80 5.85 -16.29 3.97
N PHE A 81 6.33 -15.28 4.71
CA PHE A 81 7.33 -15.50 5.78
C PHE A 81 6.76 -16.24 6.98
N ARG A 82 5.48 -16.05 7.28
CA ARG A 82 4.85 -16.65 8.45
C ARG A 82 4.71 -18.17 8.35
N GLY A 83 4.60 -18.70 7.13
CA GLY A 83 4.43 -20.12 6.87
C GLY A 83 5.72 -20.94 6.84
N MET A 84 6.90 -20.29 6.92
CA MET A 84 8.20 -20.96 6.84
C MET A 84 8.59 -21.58 8.18
N ASP A 85 9.39 -22.66 8.13
CA ASP A 85 9.98 -23.22 9.35
C ASP A 85 11.09 -22.31 9.92
N SER A 86 11.59 -22.65 11.12
CA SER A 86 12.59 -21.83 11.80
C SER A 86 13.94 -21.78 11.09
N GLY A 87 14.30 -22.81 10.32
CA GLY A 87 15.55 -22.87 9.56
C GLY A 87 15.47 -22.00 8.29
N GLU A 88 14.37 -22.10 7.55
CA GLU A 88 14.06 -21.27 6.39
C GLU A 88 13.92 -19.79 6.78
N SER A 89 13.25 -19.51 7.91
CA SER A 89 13.10 -18.15 8.45
C SER A 89 14.45 -17.51 8.80
N ALA A 90 15.38 -18.27 9.39
CA ALA A 90 16.71 -17.77 9.75
C ALA A 90 17.58 -17.49 8.51
N ALA A 91 17.57 -18.39 7.52
CA ALA A 91 18.27 -18.17 6.25
C ALA A 91 17.73 -16.93 5.53
N MET A 92 16.42 -16.74 5.56
CA MET A 92 15.75 -15.59 4.97
C MET A 92 16.02 -14.28 5.70
N ALA A 93 16.03 -14.29 7.03
CA ALA A 93 16.45 -13.14 7.83
C ALA A 93 17.90 -12.75 7.52
N GLY A 94 18.79 -13.73 7.32
CA GLY A 94 20.16 -13.50 6.86
C GLY A 94 20.22 -12.86 5.47
N PHE A 95 19.38 -13.33 4.53
CA PHE A 95 19.26 -12.73 3.20
C PHE A 95 18.75 -11.28 3.27
N MET A 96 17.70 -11.01 4.05
CA MET A 96 17.16 -9.66 4.27
C MET A 96 18.18 -8.73 4.93
N ALA A 97 18.95 -9.23 5.89
CA ALA A 97 20.06 -8.49 6.50
C ALA A 97 21.16 -8.16 5.48
N GLY A 98 21.32 -8.99 4.45
CA GLY A 98 22.21 -8.76 3.31
C GLY A 98 21.69 -7.70 2.32
N VAL A 99 20.40 -7.37 2.33
CA VAL A 99 19.84 -6.31 1.48
C VAL A 99 20.31 -4.95 2.01
N THR A 100 21.31 -4.40 1.33
CA THR A 100 21.98 -3.15 1.72
C THR A 100 22.07 -2.18 0.55
N GLY A 101 22.45 -0.93 0.84
CA GLY A 101 22.67 0.09 -0.19
C GLY A 101 21.40 0.52 -0.92
N PRO A 102 21.49 0.87 -2.23
CA PRO A 102 20.40 1.51 -2.98
C PRO A 102 19.10 0.72 -3.03
N ALA A 103 19.17 -0.63 -3.03
CA ALA A 103 17.99 -1.48 -3.04
C ALA A 103 17.19 -1.35 -1.74
N ARG A 104 17.87 -1.32 -0.58
CA ARG A 104 17.24 -1.09 0.72
C ARG A 104 16.60 0.29 0.80
N GLU A 105 17.32 1.32 0.35
CA GLU A 105 16.82 2.70 0.33
C GLU A 105 15.56 2.84 -0.54
N GLN A 106 15.56 2.23 -1.73
CA GLN A 106 14.42 2.29 -2.63
C GLN A 106 13.20 1.51 -2.09
N MET A 107 13.40 0.35 -1.47
CA MET A 107 12.30 -0.35 -0.79
C MET A 107 11.72 0.48 0.36
N THR A 108 12.56 1.10 1.18
CA THR A 108 12.11 2.01 2.25
C THR A 108 11.33 3.19 1.67
N LYS A 109 11.82 3.78 0.57
CA LYS A 109 11.11 4.86 -0.13
C LYS A 109 9.76 4.41 -0.67
N ASN A 110 9.68 3.23 -1.27
CA ASN A 110 8.44 2.65 -1.77
C ASN A 110 7.45 2.35 -0.65
N ALA A 111 7.93 1.84 0.49
CA ALA A 111 7.13 1.66 1.69
C ALA A 111 6.59 3.01 2.21
N ARG A 112 7.42 4.06 2.26
CA ARG A 112 7.00 5.43 2.63
C ARG A 112 5.97 6.01 1.66
N LEU A 113 6.09 5.76 0.36
CA LEU A 113 5.12 6.21 -0.64
C LEU A 113 3.78 5.47 -0.51
N LEU A 114 3.80 4.15 -0.35
CA LEU A 114 2.60 3.36 -0.08
C LEU A 114 1.91 3.88 1.17
N ALA A 115 2.70 4.08 2.22
CA ALA A 115 2.27 4.66 3.46
C ALA A 115 1.51 5.98 3.20
N LYS A 116 2.20 6.97 2.63
CA LYS A 116 1.64 8.29 2.26
C LYS A 116 0.33 8.15 1.48
N ASP A 117 0.25 7.26 0.49
CA ASP A 117 -0.95 7.07 -0.32
C ASP A 117 -2.15 6.52 0.47
N VAL A 118 -1.93 5.66 1.47
CA VAL A 118 -3.00 5.19 2.38
C VAL A 118 -3.60 6.35 3.17
N LEU A 119 -2.75 7.25 3.69
CA LEU A 119 -3.23 8.43 4.44
C LEU A 119 -3.87 9.48 3.52
N ALA A 120 -3.33 9.67 2.32
CA ALA A 120 -3.91 10.58 1.34
C ALA A 120 -5.32 10.10 0.94
N ASP A 121 -5.51 8.79 0.73
CA ASP A 121 -6.84 8.23 0.45
C ASP A 121 -7.79 8.39 1.66
N GLY A 122 -7.33 8.02 2.86
CA GLY A 122 -8.10 8.15 4.09
C GLY A 122 -8.53 9.59 4.38
N SER A 123 -7.61 10.54 4.26
CA SER A 123 -7.87 11.97 4.47
C SER A 123 -8.81 12.55 3.41
N LYS A 124 -8.64 12.19 2.14
CA LYS A 124 -9.54 12.61 1.05
C LYS A 124 -10.97 12.14 1.31
N ARG A 125 -11.14 10.86 1.70
CA ARG A 125 -12.46 10.30 2.05
C ARG A 125 -13.05 10.99 3.27
N TYR A 126 -12.27 11.19 4.31
CA TYR A 126 -12.69 11.89 5.53
C TYR A 126 -13.20 13.32 5.25
N LEU A 127 -12.45 14.09 4.48
CA LEU A 127 -12.78 15.49 4.20
C LEU A 127 -14.00 15.64 3.29
N ALA A 128 -14.30 14.63 2.47
CA ALA A 128 -15.50 14.60 1.65
C ALA A 128 -16.79 14.31 2.45
N LEU A 129 -16.67 13.85 3.71
CA LEU A 129 -17.83 13.51 4.54
C LEU A 129 -18.43 14.73 5.26
N PRO A 130 -19.76 14.73 5.48
CA PRO A 130 -20.41 15.70 6.35
C PRO A 130 -19.94 15.52 7.80
N ALA A 131 -19.94 16.61 8.58
CA ALA A 131 -19.41 16.62 9.94
C ALA A 131 -20.02 15.54 10.86
N SER A 132 -21.30 15.23 10.68
CA SER A 132 -22.02 14.20 11.45
C SER A 132 -21.52 12.78 11.23
N GLU A 133 -20.85 12.50 10.11
CA GLU A 133 -20.36 11.15 9.77
C GLU A 133 -18.88 10.94 10.08
N ARG A 134 -18.15 12.03 10.32
CA ARG A 134 -16.69 12.04 10.52
C ARG A 134 -16.24 11.21 11.71
N ALA A 135 -16.92 11.31 12.85
CA ALA A 135 -16.58 10.54 14.04
C ALA A 135 -16.67 9.02 13.78
N LYS A 136 -17.76 8.58 13.13
CA LYS A 136 -17.96 7.17 12.77
C LYS A 136 -16.90 6.70 11.77
N PHE A 137 -16.56 7.55 10.80
CA PHE A 137 -15.49 7.23 9.85
C PHE A 137 -14.15 7.04 10.54
N LEU A 138 -13.78 7.90 11.49
CA LEU A 138 -12.54 7.77 12.24
C LEU A 138 -12.49 6.46 13.03
N ASP A 139 -13.58 6.09 13.71
CA ASP A 139 -13.68 4.80 14.41
C ASP A 139 -13.49 3.61 13.45
N GLN A 140 -14.16 3.64 12.29
CA GLN A 140 -14.07 2.58 11.29
C GLN A 140 -12.66 2.48 10.67
N TRP A 141 -12.06 3.63 10.34
CA TRP A 141 -10.73 3.69 9.75
C TRP A 141 -9.68 3.08 10.68
N LEU A 142 -9.76 3.38 11.98
CA LEU A 142 -8.87 2.81 13.00
C LEU A 142 -9.03 1.30 13.15
N VAL A 143 -10.27 0.80 13.16
CA VAL A 143 -10.55 -0.64 13.26
C VAL A 143 -10.03 -1.39 12.03
N GLU A 144 -10.29 -0.88 10.83
CA GLU A 144 -9.78 -1.48 9.59
C GLU A 144 -8.26 -1.48 9.54
N TRP A 145 -7.64 -0.37 9.94
CA TRP A 145 -6.19 -0.24 10.03
C TRP A 145 -5.60 -1.29 10.98
N GLU A 146 -6.15 -1.41 12.18
CA GLU A 146 -5.69 -2.33 13.22
C GLU A 146 -5.83 -3.80 12.79
N ARG A 147 -6.97 -4.17 12.16
CA ARG A 147 -7.15 -5.50 11.58
C ARG A 147 -6.09 -5.82 10.53
N ARG A 148 -5.81 -4.88 9.62
CA ARG A 148 -4.79 -5.06 8.57
C ARG A 148 -3.41 -5.26 9.20
N MET A 149 -3.07 -4.48 10.23
CA MET A 149 -1.79 -4.64 10.92
C MET A 149 -1.67 -5.98 11.64
N ARG A 150 -2.74 -6.46 12.29
CA ARG A 150 -2.76 -7.82 12.86
C ARG A 150 -2.62 -8.89 11.79
N LEU A 151 -3.30 -8.75 10.65
CA LEU A 151 -3.15 -9.69 9.54
C LEU A 151 -1.70 -9.71 9.00
N ILE A 152 -1.02 -8.58 8.96
CA ILE A 152 0.39 -8.47 8.52
C ILE A 152 1.34 -9.06 9.56
N THR A 153 1.13 -8.79 10.85
CA THR A 153 2.08 -9.15 11.91
C THR A 153 1.85 -10.55 12.45
N ARG A 154 0.58 -10.92 12.68
CA ARG A 154 0.17 -12.17 13.37
C ARG A 154 -0.48 -13.17 12.43
N GLY A 155 -1.07 -12.71 11.33
CA GLY A 155 -1.67 -13.58 10.32
C GLY A 155 -3.13 -13.94 10.56
N ASP A 156 -3.74 -13.32 11.55
CA ASP A 156 -5.16 -13.37 11.81
C ASP A 156 -5.67 -11.98 12.12
N GLU A 157 -6.96 -11.74 11.90
CA GLU A 157 -7.57 -10.46 12.24
C GLU A 157 -7.79 -10.31 13.75
N GLY A 158 -7.69 -11.37 14.55
CA GLY A 158 -8.11 -11.41 15.96
C GLY A 158 -9.61 -11.72 16.11
N LYS A 159 -10.00 -12.29 17.26
CA LYS A 159 -11.40 -12.65 17.57
C LYS A 159 -12.18 -11.53 18.26
N GLU A 160 -11.53 -10.42 18.55
CA GLU A 160 -12.11 -9.28 19.27
C GLU A 160 -13.12 -8.53 18.40
N SER A 161 -14.19 -8.04 19.03
CA SER A 161 -15.19 -7.20 18.37
C SER A 161 -14.62 -5.82 18.06
N ASP A 162 -15.23 -5.11 17.11
CA ASP A 162 -14.79 -3.76 16.73
C ASP A 162 -14.90 -2.75 17.87
N ALA A 163 -15.93 -2.92 18.71
CA ALA A 163 -16.10 -2.10 19.90
C ALA A 163 -14.97 -2.33 20.91
N ASP A 164 -14.55 -3.59 21.10
CA ASP A 164 -13.46 -3.93 22.01
C ASP A 164 -12.11 -3.40 21.49
N ARG A 165 -11.86 -3.50 20.18
CA ARG A 165 -10.67 -2.94 19.52
C ARG A 165 -10.58 -1.44 19.72
N LEU A 166 -11.66 -0.74 19.43
CA LEU A 166 -11.72 0.71 19.57
C LEU A 166 -11.52 1.14 21.02
N LYS A 167 -12.13 0.42 21.97
CA LYS A 167 -11.96 0.67 23.40
C LYS A 167 -10.50 0.48 23.81
N LYS A 168 -9.83 -0.58 23.33
CA LYS A 168 -8.41 -0.84 23.58
C LYS A 168 -7.55 0.31 23.04
N ILE A 169 -7.70 0.66 21.76
CA ILE A 169 -6.98 1.78 21.12
C ILE A 169 -7.15 3.08 21.93
N LYS A 170 -8.38 3.45 22.32
CA LYS A 170 -8.63 4.67 23.10
C LYS A 170 -8.00 4.62 24.49
N THR A 171 -8.00 3.45 25.14
CA THR A 171 -7.36 3.26 26.44
C THR A 171 -5.85 3.44 26.34
N ASP A 172 -5.23 2.85 25.31
CA ASP A 172 -3.79 2.89 25.12
C ASP A 172 -3.30 4.30 24.78
N VAL A 173 -4.05 5.04 23.95
CA VAL A 173 -3.77 6.45 23.66
C VAL A 173 -3.78 7.28 24.95
N LYS A 174 -4.83 7.13 25.76
CA LYS A 174 -4.97 7.88 27.01
C LYS A 174 -3.82 7.57 27.99
N GLN A 175 -3.46 6.30 28.15
CA GLN A 175 -2.34 5.88 28.98
C GLN A 175 -0.99 6.39 28.45
N GLY A 176 -0.82 6.47 27.13
CA GLY A 176 0.37 7.06 26.50
C GLY A 176 0.49 8.57 26.73
N GLU A 177 -0.62 9.30 26.66
CA GLU A 177 -0.66 10.73 26.99
C GLU A 177 -0.35 11.01 28.46
N GLU A 178 -0.90 10.19 29.38
CA GLU A 178 -0.61 10.28 30.81
C GLU A 178 0.89 10.06 31.10
N ARG A 179 1.51 9.03 30.51
CA ARG A 179 2.95 8.76 30.68
C ARG A 179 3.84 9.89 30.13
N ARG A 180 3.45 10.50 29.01
CA ARG A 180 4.16 11.67 28.46
C ARG A 180 4.02 12.90 29.36
N ALA A 181 2.83 13.13 29.91
CA ALA A 181 2.58 14.24 30.84
C ALA A 181 3.37 14.08 32.16
N GLU A 182 3.62 12.84 32.58
CA GLU A 182 4.42 12.50 33.76
C GLU A 182 5.94 12.53 33.51
N GLY A 183 6.38 12.89 32.30
CA GLY A 183 7.80 12.98 31.96
C GLY A 183 8.50 11.62 31.85
N MET A 184 7.74 10.52 31.75
CA MET A 184 8.25 9.15 31.57
C MET A 184 8.26 8.73 30.09
N GLY A 185 8.47 9.66 29.17
CA GLY A 185 8.59 9.35 27.74
C GLY A 185 9.91 8.63 27.47
N GLU A 186 9.84 7.37 27.06
CA GLU A 186 11.03 6.57 26.74
C GLU A 186 11.82 7.18 25.58
N ASP A 187 13.10 7.48 25.85
CA ASP A 187 14.17 7.60 24.87
C ASP A 187 14.45 6.22 24.26
N GLY A 188 13.68 5.82 23.24
CA GLY A 188 13.82 4.53 22.58
C GLY A 188 13.99 4.64 21.07
N ASP A 189 15.23 4.57 20.59
CA ASP A 189 15.62 4.51 19.16
C ASP A 189 15.32 3.12 18.54
N GLY A 190 14.16 2.53 18.88
CA GLY A 190 13.74 1.19 18.51
C GLY A 190 12.38 1.18 17.80
N MET A 191 12.20 0.26 16.85
CA MET A 191 10.91 0.09 16.16
C MET A 191 9.79 -0.14 17.20
N PRO A 192 8.70 0.65 17.19
CA PRO A 192 7.67 0.57 18.22
C PRO A 192 6.96 -0.78 18.20
N ASP A 193 6.70 -1.32 19.39
CA ASP A 193 5.87 -2.53 19.53
C ASP A 193 4.46 -2.23 19.02
N LEU A 194 3.93 -3.14 18.20
CA LEU A 194 2.69 -2.94 17.43
C LEU A 194 1.43 -3.29 18.24
N GLU A 195 1.55 -3.47 19.55
CA GLU A 195 0.41 -3.56 20.47
C GLU A 195 0.23 -2.27 21.29
N GLY A 196 -0.96 -1.68 21.14
CA GLY A 196 -1.49 -0.60 21.97
C GLY A 196 -0.80 0.77 21.81
N GLU A 197 0.49 0.86 22.13
CA GLU A 197 1.32 2.05 21.85
C GLU A 197 1.55 2.27 20.36
N GLY A 198 1.42 1.20 19.58
CA GLY A 198 1.67 1.18 18.15
C GLY A 198 0.85 2.20 17.35
N ALA A 199 -0.38 2.55 17.75
CA ALA A 199 -1.16 3.54 16.99
C ALA A 199 -0.62 4.97 17.16
N VAL A 200 -0.18 5.37 18.35
CA VAL A 200 0.37 6.70 18.61
C VAL A 200 1.80 6.80 18.10
N ALA A 201 2.63 5.79 18.38
CA ALA A 201 4.00 5.72 17.86
C ALA A 201 4.04 5.64 16.33
N PHE A 202 3.05 4.98 15.71
CA PHE A 202 2.81 5.05 14.28
C PHE A 202 2.46 6.48 13.87
N MET A 203 1.43 7.11 14.43
CA MET A 203 1.06 8.48 14.07
C MET A 203 2.24 9.48 14.15
N ASP A 204 3.13 9.29 15.14
CA ASP A 204 4.34 10.07 15.31
C ASP A 204 5.43 9.73 14.26
N PHE A 205 5.68 8.45 13.98
CA PHE A 205 6.54 8.00 12.86
C PHE A 205 6.06 8.56 11.52
N TRP A 206 4.75 8.56 11.31
CA TRP A 206 4.11 9.00 10.09
C TRP A 206 4.16 10.51 9.90
N GLN A 207 3.95 11.28 10.97
CA GLN A 207 4.10 12.74 10.92
C GLN A 207 5.53 13.14 10.52
N GLN A 208 6.55 12.41 11.00
CA GLN A 208 7.95 12.69 10.67
C GLN A 208 8.35 12.26 9.24
N GLU A 209 7.85 11.13 8.76
CA GLU A 209 8.34 10.49 7.53
C GLU A 209 7.49 10.80 6.28
N VAL A 210 6.17 10.96 6.42
CA VAL A 210 5.27 11.13 5.28
C VAL A 210 5.16 12.58 4.81
N GLU A 211 5.35 13.54 5.71
CA GLU A 211 5.27 14.97 5.38
C GLU A 211 6.24 15.35 4.25
N THR A 212 7.45 14.78 4.25
CA THR A 212 8.47 15.10 3.24
C THR A 212 8.18 14.57 1.82
N THR A 213 7.26 13.61 1.68
CA THR A 213 6.96 12.93 0.42
C THR A 213 5.63 13.32 -0.22
N ALA A 214 4.78 14.04 0.52
CA ALA A 214 3.46 14.49 0.08
C ALA A 214 3.51 15.86 -0.61
N SER A 215 2.60 16.10 -1.56
CA SER A 215 2.39 17.45 -2.10
C SER A 215 1.83 18.39 -1.02
N PRO A 216 1.98 19.73 -1.15
CA PRO A 216 1.45 20.66 -0.14
C PRO A 216 -0.05 20.52 0.14
N ALA A 217 -0.83 20.16 -0.88
CA ALA A 217 -2.26 19.90 -0.72
C ALA A 217 -2.52 18.62 0.09
N GLU A 218 -1.79 17.54 -0.21
CA GLU A 218 -1.89 16.28 0.55
C GLU A 218 -1.40 16.45 1.99
N GLN A 219 -0.31 17.20 2.22
CA GLN A 219 0.17 17.53 3.56
C GLN A 219 -0.93 18.20 4.40
N GLY A 220 -1.63 19.19 3.85
CA GLY A 220 -2.73 19.86 4.56
C GLY A 220 -3.91 18.93 4.83
N GLN A 221 -4.25 18.05 3.88
CA GLN A 221 -5.36 17.09 4.04
C GLN A 221 -5.04 16.03 5.09
N ILE A 222 -3.84 15.44 5.00
CA ILE A 222 -3.33 14.44 5.94
C ILE A 222 -3.22 15.08 7.33
N GLY A 223 -2.58 16.24 7.45
CA GLY A 223 -2.42 16.94 8.74
C GLY A 223 -3.74 17.17 9.46
N ARG A 224 -4.76 17.66 8.74
CA ARG A 224 -6.10 17.86 9.32
C ARG A 224 -6.77 16.54 9.73
N PHE A 225 -6.65 15.51 8.91
CA PHE A 225 -7.18 14.19 9.24
C PHE A 225 -6.55 13.60 10.49
N LEU A 226 -5.22 13.68 10.62
CA LEU A 226 -4.48 13.18 11.78
C LEU A 226 -4.78 13.99 13.05
N GLU A 227 -4.93 15.31 12.93
CA GLU A 227 -5.32 16.19 14.04
C GLU A 227 -6.72 15.85 14.56
N ASP A 228 -7.71 15.73 13.67
CA ASP A 228 -9.07 15.38 14.04
C ASP A 228 -9.15 13.95 14.61
N MET A 229 -8.32 13.02 14.09
CA MET A 229 -8.18 11.67 14.65
C MET A 229 -7.61 11.69 16.07
N ARG A 230 -6.58 12.49 16.34
CA ARG A 230 -5.99 12.64 17.68
C ARG A 230 -7.02 13.21 18.66
N LYS A 231 -7.74 14.27 18.30
CA LYS A 231 -8.83 14.85 19.12
C LYS A 231 -9.92 13.83 19.43
N HIS A 232 -10.33 13.07 18.41
CA HIS A 232 -11.35 12.03 18.56
C HIS A 232 -10.92 10.89 19.50
N LEU A 233 -9.62 10.57 19.51
CA LEU A 233 -9.05 9.55 20.38
C LEU A 233 -8.84 10.02 21.83
N SER A 234 -8.34 11.24 22.03
CA SER A 234 -8.10 11.82 23.36
C SER A 234 -9.40 12.28 24.04
N GLY A 235 -10.49 12.44 23.28
CA GLY A 235 -11.77 12.92 23.79
C GLY A 235 -11.78 14.43 24.08
N VAL A 236 -10.76 15.16 23.61
CA VAL A 236 -10.67 16.62 23.72
C VAL A 236 -11.24 17.25 22.45
N PHE A 237 -12.41 17.87 22.56
CA PHE A 237 -13.00 18.75 21.55
C PHE A 237 -12.83 20.21 21.94
#